data_AF-A0A838HPD1-F1
#
_entry.id   AF-A0A838HPD1-F1
#
_cell.length_a   1.000
_cell.length_b   1.000
_cell.length_c   1.000
_cell.angle_alpha   90.00
_cell.angle_beta   90.00
_cell.angle_gamma   90.00
#
_symmetry.space_group_name_H-M   'P 1'
#
loop_
_entity.id
_entity.type
_entity.pdbx_description
1 polymer ?
#
loop_
_entity_poly.entity_id
_entity_poly.type
_entity_poly.pdbx_seq_one_letter_code
_entity_poly.pdbx_strand_id
1 'polypeptide(L)'
;MALRGEIFDSSKIPPANAPPPKPGPRRAGAGVDGHPWPPEQQACAPVGVASIRRTVDEYPFLQRLLAEAPVEAFEEPLRDARERGLDGDRLEALREATVLAMQLRSVLQERRHRELELAALYETAGDHISIRHVERVLKAIARRARQLLDADTAYLTLIDEESGDTYMRVTDGMVTPEFGRLRLPLGVGLGGLVAQTAMPYFTSDYLHDRRFRHTAAIDDAVGGEQLNAILGVPLKLGDRVLGVLFAANRQARPFSPKEVNFP
;
A
#
# COMPACT_ATOMS: atom_id res chain seq x y z
N MET A 1 55.38 23.18 33.96
CA MET A 1 54.79 22.60 32.74
C MET A 1 54.14 21.28 33.17
N ALA A 2 52.85 21.12 33.54
CA ALA A 2 51.56 21.64 33.02
C ALA A 2 51.45 21.44 31.50
N LEU A 3 50.52 20.67 30.92
CA LEU A 3 49.12 20.30 31.23
C LEU A 3 48.88 18.81 30.84
N ARG A 4 48.16 17.90 31.55
CA ARG A 4 46.76 17.79 32.04
C ARG A 4 45.66 17.86 30.95
N GLY A 5 44.81 16.83 30.89
CA GLY A 5 43.58 16.76 30.07
C GLY A 5 43.21 15.31 29.67
N GLU A 6 42.85 14.45 30.63
CA GLU A 6 41.46 14.02 30.94
C GLU A 6 41.07 12.70 30.25
N ILE A 7 41.03 11.66 31.08
CA ILE A 7 40.50 10.32 30.78
C ILE A 7 38.98 10.46 30.67
N PHE A 8 38.43 10.06 29.53
CA PHE A 8 36.98 10.04 29.33
C PHE A 8 36.37 8.90 30.17
N ASP A 9 35.69 9.29 31.24
CA ASP A 9 34.97 8.40 32.16
C ASP A 9 33.65 7.94 31.49
N SER A 10 33.62 6.66 31.11
CA SER A 10 32.48 5.99 30.46
C SER A 10 31.27 5.79 31.38
N SER A 11 31.30 6.24 32.64
CA SER A 11 30.20 6.09 33.61
C SER A 11 29.16 7.23 33.62
N LYS A 12 29.28 8.26 32.76
CA LYS A 12 28.32 9.39 32.68
C LYS A 12 27.43 9.46 31.43
N ILE A 13 27.43 8.43 30.58
CA ILE A 13 26.49 8.36 29.44
C ILE A 13 25.19 7.68 29.92
N PRO A 14 24.03 8.37 29.91
CA PRO A 14 22.77 7.72 30.28
C PRO A 14 22.41 6.62 29.26
N PRO A 15 21.81 5.49 29.66
CA PRO A 15 21.42 4.44 28.73
C PRO A 15 20.37 4.97 27.74
N ALA A 16 20.55 4.66 26.46
CA ALA A 16 19.71 5.12 25.35
C ALA A 16 18.29 4.49 25.31
N ASN A 17 17.75 4.09 26.46
CA ASN A 17 16.43 3.45 26.55
C ASN A 17 15.66 3.83 27.82
N ALA A 18 15.52 5.14 28.08
CA ALA A 18 14.58 5.64 29.08
C ALA A 18 13.20 5.87 28.43
N PRO A 19 12.11 5.28 28.96
CA PRO A 19 10.76 5.55 28.45
C PRO A 19 10.37 7.01 28.74
N PRO A 20 9.56 7.66 27.88
CA PRO A 20 9.14 9.05 28.08
C PRO A 20 8.33 9.19 29.39
N PRO A 21 8.39 10.36 30.07
CA PRO A 21 7.64 10.58 31.29
C PRO A 21 6.13 10.47 31.04
N LYS A 22 5.45 9.69 31.89
CA LYS A 22 3.99 9.50 31.81
C LYS A 22 3.25 10.84 31.96
N PRO A 23 2.21 11.12 31.15
CA PRO A 23 1.36 12.28 31.36
C PRO A 23 0.66 12.18 32.72
N GLY A 24 0.79 13.23 33.53
CA GLY A 24 0.14 13.32 34.84
C GLY A 24 -1.40 13.29 34.75
N PRO A 25 -2.10 12.96 35.84
CA PRO A 25 -3.55 12.81 35.82
C PRO A 25 -4.22 14.15 35.50
N ARG A 26 -5.11 14.15 34.49
CA ARG A 26 -5.97 15.28 34.18
C ARG A 26 -6.86 15.57 35.39
N ARG A 27 -6.76 16.77 35.94
CA ARG A 27 -7.68 17.29 36.97
C ARG A 27 -9.09 17.37 36.38
N ALA A 28 -10.05 16.79 37.09
CA ALA A 28 -11.46 17.09 36.94
C ALA A 28 -11.78 18.45 37.58
N GLY A 29 -12.46 19.31 36.84
CA GLY A 29 -13.06 20.57 37.28
C GLY A 29 -13.92 21.07 36.12
N ALA A 30 -15.24 20.89 36.18
CA ALA A 30 -16.21 21.75 36.85
C ALA A 30 -16.70 22.90 35.93
N GLY A 31 -17.96 22.73 35.49
CA GLY A 31 -18.98 23.73 35.18
C GLY A 31 -18.60 25.05 34.52
N VAL A 32 -19.20 25.30 33.35
CA VAL A 32 -19.75 26.63 33.06
C VAL A 32 -21.06 26.47 32.28
N ASP A 33 -22.11 27.03 32.89
CA ASP A 33 -23.50 27.03 32.46
C ASP A 33 -23.77 28.03 31.32
N GLY A 34 -24.78 27.71 30.51
CA GLY A 34 -25.86 28.66 30.22
C GLY A 34 -25.68 29.64 29.06
N HIS A 35 -26.06 29.21 27.85
CA HIS A 35 -27.02 29.97 27.03
C HIS A 35 -27.89 28.99 26.21
N PRO A 36 -29.21 29.26 26.08
CA PRO A 36 -30.19 28.26 25.67
C PRO A 36 -30.27 28.14 24.15
N TRP A 37 -29.99 26.94 23.64
CA TRP A 37 -30.36 26.53 22.29
C TRP A 37 -31.91 26.49 22.19
N PRO A 38 -32.52 26.86 21.05
CA PRO A 38 -33.98 26.87 20.91
C PRO A 38 -34.56 25.45 21.06
N PRO A 39 -35.84 25.31 21.48
CA PRO A 39 -36.46 24.01 21.67
C PRO A 39 -36.43 23.25 20.35
N GLU A 40 -35.95 22.01 20.41
CA GLU A 40 -35.96 21.02 19.33
C GLU A 40 -37.34 21.00 18.65
N GLN A 41 -37.44 21.69 17.52
CA GLN A 41 -38.54 21.53 16.60
C GLN A 41 -38.35 20.16 15.95
N GLN A 42 -39.20 19.23 16.36
CA GLN A 42 -39.57 18.00 15.66
C GLN A 42 -38.40 17.25 15.04
N ALA A 43 -37.68 16.56 15.91
CA ALA A 43 -37.07 15.29 15.53
C ALA A 43 -38.12 14.46 14.79
N CYS A 44 -37.84 14.13 13.52
CA CYS A 44 -38.51 13.04 12.82
C CYS A 44 -38.48 11.83 13.76
N ALA A 45 -39.64 11.46 14.29
CA ALA A 45 -39.76 10.26 15.10
C ALA A 45 -39.22 9.08 14.28
N PRO A 46 -38.45 8.15 14.88
CA PRO A 46 -38.03 6.96 14.18
C PRO A 46 -39.28 6.20 13.74
N VAL A 47 -39.51 6.13 12.44
CA VAL A 47 -40.61 5.35 11.87
C VAL A 47 -40.34 3.89 12.23
N GLY A 48 -41.04 3.40 13.25
CA GLY A 48 -40.81 2.08 13.82
C GLY A 48 -40.96 1.00 12.75
N VAL A 49 -40.14 -0.06 12.85
CA VAL A 49 -40.09 -1.21 11.93
C VAL A 49 -41.45 -1.90 11.74
N ALA A 50 -42.39 -1.71 12.68
CA ALA A 50 -43.79 -2.16 12.57
C ALA A 50 -44.66 -1.29 11.64
N SER A 51 -44.37 0.01 11.51
CA SER A 51 -45.02 0.91 10.56
C SER A 51 -44.59 0.61 9.12
N ILE A 52 -43.34 0.17 8.92
CA ILE A 52 -42.83 -0.23 7.60
C ILE A 52 -43.56 -1.49 7.10
N ARG A 53 -43.82 -2.48 7.96
CA ARG A 53 -44.51 -3.72 7.58
C ARG A 53 -45.95 -3.52 7.04
N ARG A 54 -46.69 -2.50 7.48
CA ARG A 54 -48.04 -2.20 6.95
C ARG A 54 -48.02 -1.53 5.58
N THR A 55 -47.06 -0.65 5.33
CA THR A 55 -46.85 -0.02 4.01
C THR A 55 -46.23 -0.96 2.98
N VAL A 56 -45.56 -2.02 3.42
CA VAL A 56 -44.88 -2.97 2.53
C VAL A 56 -45.93 -3.68 1.65
N ASP A 57 -47.03 -4.21 2.17
CA ASP A 57 -48.07 -4.90 1.37
C ASP A 57 -48.78 -4.00 0.32
N GLU A 58 -48.71 -2.68 0.45
CA GLU A 58 -49.36 -1.73 -0.47
C GLU A 58 -48.57 -1.50 -1.77
N TYR A 59 -47.28 -1.86 -1.83
CA TYR A 59 -46.40 -1.57 -2.97
C TYR A 59 -45.65 -2.83 -3.49
N PRO A 60 -46.35 -3.81 -4.07
CA PRO A 60 -45.79 -5.11 -4.43
C PRO A 60 -44.64 -5.05 -5.45
N PHE A 61 -44.64 -4.03 -6.31
CA PHE A 61 -43.60 -3.82 -7.31
C PHE A 61 -42.33 -3.15 -6.75
N LEU A 62 -42.48 -2.20 -5.83
CA LEU A 62 -41.32 -1.54 -5.19
C LEU A 62 -40.53 -2.52 -4.32
N GLN A 63 -41.22 -3.44 -3.63
CA GLN A 63 -40.55 -4.51 -2.89
C GLN A 63 -39.68 -5.38 -3.81
N ARG A 64 -40.21 -5.77 -4.97
CA ARG A 64 -39.51 -6.62 -5.93
C ARG A 64 -38.32 -5.91 -6.56
N LEU A 65 -38.42 -4.60 -6.78
CA LEU A 65 -37.28 -3.77 -7.19
C LEU A 65 -36.20 -3.73 -6.11
N LEU A 66 -36.58 -3.48 -4.85
CA LEU A 66 -35.64 -3.43 -3.72
C LEU A 66 -34.99 -4.79 -3.43
N ALA A 67 -35.71 -5.88 -3.65
CA ALA A 67 -35.21 -7.25 -3.49
C ALA A 67 -34.51 -7.80 -4.74
N GLU A 68 -34.40 -7.00 -5.81
CA GLU A 68 -33.83 -7.42 -7.10
C GLU A 68 -34.43 -8.71 -7.65
N ALA A 69 -35.75 -8.86 -7.48
CA ALA A 69 -36.46 -10.06 -7.84
C ALA A 69 -36.33 -10.38 -9.35
N PRO A 70 -36.41 -11.67 -9.71
CA PRO A 70 -36.39 -12.07 -11.11
C PRO A 70 -37.67 -11.60 -11.82
N VAL A 71 -37.64 -11.49 -13.16
CA VAL A 71 -38.69 -10.82 -13.95
C VAL A 71 -40.05 -11.48 -13.75
N GLU A 72 -40.07 -12.79 -13.58
CA GLU A 72 -41.23 -13.63 -13.38
C GLU A 72 -42.01 -13.24 -12.11
N ALA A 73 -41.30 -12.76 -11.08
CA ALA A 73 -41.93 -12.33 -9.83
C ALA A 73 -42.83 -11.11 -10.03
N PHE A 74 -42.54 -10.26 -11.03
CA PHE A 74 -43.31 -9.03 -11.28
C PHE A 74 -44.68 -9.31 -11.93
N GLU A 75 -44.93 -10.53 -12.41
CA GLU A 75 -46.25 -10.90 -12.94
C GLU A 75 -47.21 -11.43 -11.86
N GLU A 76 -46.68 -11.86 -10.71
CA GLU A 76 -47.47 -12.46 -9.63
C GLU A 76 -48.61 -11.55 -9.12
N PRO A 77 -48.41 -10.23 -8.90
CA PRO A 77 -49.50 -9.37 -8.45
C PRO A 77 -50.66 -9.28 -9.44
N LEU A 78 -50.36 -9.34 -10.74
CA LEU A 78 -51.37 -9.32 -11.80
C LEU A 78 -52.12 -10.66 -11.89
N ARG A 79 -51.41 -11.77 -11.68
CA ARG A 79 -52.00 -13.13 -11.66
C ARG A 79 -52.98 -13.28 -10.49
N ASP A 80 -52.55 -12.92 -9.28
CA ASP A 80 -53.40 -12.99 -8.08
C ASP A 80 -54.63 -12.08 -8.18
N ALA A 81 -54.48 -10.91 -8.83
CA ALA A 81 -55.57 -9.96 -9.02
C ALA A 81 -56.65 -10.52 -9.95
N ARG A 82 -56.23 -11.25 -10.99
CA ARG A 82 -57.11 -11.92 -11.94
C ARG A 82 -57.87 -13.08 -11.31
N GLU A 83 -57.18 -13.87 -10.48
CA GLU A 83 -57.78 -14.99 -9.75
C GLU A 83 -58.83 -14.52 -8.72
N ARG A 84 -58.61 -13.35 -8.10
CA ARG A 84 -59.55 -12.72 -7.16
C ARG A 84 -60.76 -12.04 -7.83
N GLY A 85 -60.82 -12.02 -9.16
CA GLY A 85 -61.93 -11.42 -9.91
C GLY A 85 -62.07 -9.91 -9.71
N LEU A 86 -60.94 -9.20 -9.56
CA LEU A 86 -60.96 -7.74 -9.43
C LEU A 86 -61.51 -7.06 -10.70
N ASP A 87 -62.07 -5.86 -10.51
CA ASP A 87 -62.64 -5.03 -11.59
C ASP A 87 -61.63 -4.69 -12.69
N GLY A 88 -62.12 -4.49 -13.92
CA GLY A 88 -61.32 -4.26 -15.13
C GLY A 88 -60.38 -3.07 -15.02
N ASP A 89 -60.86 -1.96 -14.44
CA ASP A 89 -60.05 -0.75 -14.25
C ASP A 89 -58.86 -0.98 -13.31
N ARG A 90 -59.03 -1.83 -12.28
CA ARG A 90 -57.96 -2.19 -11.35
C ARG A 90 -56.95 -3.14 -11.97
N LEU A 91 -57.40 -4.05 -12.83
CA LEU A 91 -56.53 -4.97 -13.56
C LEU A 91 -55.66 -4.24 -14.58
N GLU A 92 -56.21 -3.23 -15.26
CA GLU A 92 -55.44 -2.43 -16.22
C GLU A 92 -54.39 -1.55 -15.52
N ALA A 93 -54.76 -0.90 -14.40
CA ALA A 93 -53.81 -0.14 -13.59
C ALA A 93 -52.64 -1.02 -13.07
N LEU A 94 -52.92 -2.27 -12.68
CA LEU A 94 -51.88 -3.22 -12.28
C LEU A 94 -50.98 -3.63 -13.46
N ARG A 95 -51.55 -3.79 -14.65
CA ARG A 95 -50.79 -4.07 -15.89
C ARG A 95 -49.81 -2.95 -16.21
N GLU A 96 -50.29 -1.71 -16.19
CA GLU A 96 -49.46 -0.52 -16.41
C GLU A 96 -48.33 -0.45 -15.38
N ALA A 97 -48.65 -0.69 -14.10
CA ALA A 97 -47.67 -0.72 -13.02
C ALA A 97 -46.62 -1.83 -13.19
N THR A 98 -47.01 -3.03 -13.65
CA THR A 98 -46.06 -4.11 -13.96
C THR A 98 -45.08 -3.70 -15.05
N VAL A 99 -45.58 -3.13 -16.16
CA VAL A 99 -44.74 -2.69 -17.28
C VAL A 99 -43.75 -1.61 -16.82
N LEU A 100 -44.22 -0.62 -16.07
CA LEU A 100 -43.37 0.45 -15.55
C LEU A 100 -42.30 -0.09 -14.58
N ALA A 101 -42.67 -1.02 -13.70
CA ALA A 101 -41.74 -1.65 -12.78
C ALA A 101 -40.65 -2.46 -13.50
N MET A 102 -41.01 -3.20 -14.56
CA MET A 102 -40.04 -3.93 -15.39
C MET A 102 -39.08 -2.98 -16.13
N GLN A 103 -39.60 -1.86 -16.66
CA GLN A 103 -38.77 -0.82 -17.28
C GLN A 103 -37.78 -0.22 -16.27
N LEU A 104 -38.26 0.14 -15.07
CA LEU A 104 -37.41 0.68 -14.00
C LEU A 104 -36.34 -0.33 -13.57
N ARG A 105 -36.70 -1.61 -13.42
CA ARG A 105 -35.74 -2.69 -13.15
C ARG A 105 -34.64 -2.73 -14.20
N SER A 106 -35.02 -2.69 -15.49
CA SER A 106 -34.06 -2.72 -16.60
C SER A 106 -33.05 -1.57 -16.50
N VAL A 107 -33.54 -0.35 -16.29
CA VAL A 107 -32.68 0.84 -16.14
C VAL A 107 -31.76 0.72 -14.93
N LEU A 108 -32.25 0.23 -13.79
CA LEU A 108 -31.44 0.04 -12.58
C LEU A 108 -30.37 -1.04 -12.77
N GLN A 109 -30.71 -2.15 -13.43
CA GLN A 109 -29.77 -3.23 -13.73
C GLN A 109 -28.68 -2.76 -14.71
N GLU A 110 -29.05 -2.02 -15.76
CA GLU A 110 -28.07 -1.46 -16.70
C GLU A 110 -27.11 -0.48 -16.00
N ARG A 111 -27.64 0.41 -15.15
CA ARG A 111 -26.81 1.33 -14.35
C ARG A 111 -25.84 0.58 -13.44
N ARG A 112 -26.33 -0.42 -12.71
CA ARG A 112 -25.49 -1.21 -11.80
C ARG A 112 -24.42 -2.00 -12.54
N HIS A 113 -24.75 -2.59 -13.68
CA HIS A 113 -23.78 -3.27 -14.52
C HIS A 113 -22.67 -2.32 -14.97
N ARG A 114 -23.03 -1.11 -15.42
CA ARG A 114 -22.08 -0.07 -15.81
C ARG A 114 -21.19 0.39 -14.65
N GLU A 115 -21.75 0.53 -13.45
CA GLU A 115 -20.98 0.88 -12.25
C GLU A 115 -19.97 -0.21 -11.90
N LEU A 116 -20.36 -1.49 -11.97
CA LEU A 116 -19.45 -2.62 -11.73
C LEU A 116 -18.34 -2.69 -12.79
N GLU A 117 -18.68 -2.49 -14.07
CA GLU A 117 -17.70 -2.42 -15.16
C GLU A 117 -16.70 -1.29 -14.94
N LEU A 118 -17.19 -0.08 -14.60
CA LEU A 118 -16.33 1.07 -14.33
C LEU A 118 -15.43 0.83 -13.11
N ALA A 119 -15.95 0.25 -12.04
CA ALA A 119 -15.18 -0.07 -10.85
C ALA A 119 -14.03 -1.05 -11.16
N ALA A 120 -14.32 -2.13 -11.91
CA ALA A 120 -13.32 -3.10 -12.33
C ALA A 120 -12.24 -2.49 -13.26
N LEU A 121 -12.65 -1.58 -14.16
CA LEU A 121 -11.72 -0.84 -15.02
C LEU A 121 -10.83 0.11 -14.21
N TYR A 122 -11.37 0.83 -13.22
CA TYR A 122 -10.60 1.73 -12.36
C TYR A 122 -9.62 0.98 -11.47
N GLU A 123 -10.00 -0.18 -10.92
CA GLU A 123 -9.12 -1.06 -10.14
C GLU A 123 -7.93 -1.53 -11.00
N THR A 124 -8.22 -2.08 -12.17
CA THR A 124 -7.18 -2.57 -13.11
C THR A 124 -6.26 -1.44 -13.60
N ALA A 125 -6.83 -0.29 -13.96
CA ALA A 125 -6.05 0.87 -14.42
C ALA A 125 -5.20 1.47 -13.29
N GLY A 126 -5.73 1.53 -12.07
CA GLY A 126 -5.03 2.00 -10.88
C GLY A 126 -3.80 1.16 -10.57
N ASP A 127 -3.94 -0.16 -10.56
CA ASP A 127 -2.83 -1.08 -10.29
C ASP A 127 -1.73 -0.97 -11.34
N HIS A 128 -2.10 -0.90 -12.63
CA HIS A 128 -1.12 -0.79 -13.72
C HIS A 128 -0.44 0.57 -13.80
N ILE A 129 -1.15 1.67 -13.54
CA ILE A 129 -0.56 3.01 -13.50
C ILE A 129 0.37 3.13 -12.28
N SER A 130 -0.03 2.58 -11.14
CA SER A 130 0.76 2.58 -9.90
C SER A 130 2.09 1.81 -10.07
N ILE A 131 2.05 0.57 -10.56
CA ILE A 131 3.25 -0.26 -10.77
C ILE A 131 4.23 0.40 -11.74
N ARG A 132 3.74 0.89 -12.89
CA ARG A 132 4.59 1.59 -13.89
C ARG A 132 5.15 2.90 -13.36
N HIS A 133 4.45 3.58 -12.45
CA HIS A 133 4.96 4.80 -11.82
C HIS A 133 6.09 4.47 -10.84
N VAL A 134 5.92 3.44 -9.99
CA VAL A 134 6.94 3.01 -9.04
C VAL A 134 8.22 2.56 -9.76
N GLU A 135 8.12 1.73 -10.80
CA GLU A 135 9.30 1.30 -11.57
C GLU A 135 10.06 2.47 -12.20
N ARG A 136 9.33 3.45 -12.76
CA ARG A 136 9.95 4.66 -13.32
C ARG A 136 10.66 5.49 -12.25
N VAL A 137 10.08 5.61 -11.07
CA VAL A 137 10.70 6.33 -9.94
C VAL A 137 11.95 5.62 -9.46
N LEU A 138 11.90 4.30 -9.22
CA LEU A 138 13.07 3.53 -8.78
C LEU A 138 14.20 3.58 -9.83
N LYS A 139 13.87 3.52 -11.12
CA LYS A 139 14.84 3.68 -12.21
C LYS A 139 15.46 5.09 -12.24
N ALA A 140 14.66 6.12 -11.99
CA ALA A 140 15.17 7.48 -11.88
C ALA A 140 16.11 7.65 -10.68
N ILE A 141 15.80 7.03 -9.54
CA ILE A 141 16.64 7.02 -8.33
C ILE A 141 17.98 6.33 -8.61
N ALA A 142 17.97 5.11 -9.15
CA ALA A 142 19.20 4.38 -9.46
C ALA A 142 20.11 5.17 -10.42
N ARG A 143 19.53 5.69 -11.51
CA ARG A 143 20.26 6.55 -12.45
C ARG A 143 20.82 7.81 -11.78
N ARG A 144 20.06 8.45 -10.90
CA ARG A 144 20.52 9.66 -10.19
C ARG A 144 21.63 9.34 -9.20
N ALA A 145 21.55 8.24 -8.47
CA ALA A 145 22.60 7.76 -7.58
C ALA A 145 23.88 7.49 -8.36
N ARG A 146 23.79 6.80 -9.50
CA ARG A 146 24.92 6.57 -10.40
C ARG A 146 25.62 7.87 -10.79
N GLN A 147 24.84 8.86 -11.24
CA GLN A 147 25.36 10.15 -11.67
C GLN A 147 25.97 10.97 -10.53
N LEU A 148 25.36 10.96 -9.34
CA LEU A 148 25.83 11.74 -8.20
C LEU A 148 27.12 11.18 -7.60
N LEU A 149 27.27 9.86 -7.62
CA LEU A 149 28.42 9.13 -7.08
C LEU A 149 29.52 8.87 -8.11
N ASP A 150 29.33 9.35 -9.35
CA ASP A 150 30.20 9.08 -10.49
C ASP A 150 30.53 7.57 -10.60
N ALA A 151 29.49 6.74 -10.46
CA ALA A 151 29.62 5.30 -10.43
C ALA A 151 29.44 4.68 -11.83
N ASP A 152 30.11 3.55 -12.08
CA ASP A 152 29.93 2.81 -13.34
C ASP A 152 28.51 2.23 -13.44
N THR A 153 27.99 1.71 -12.32
CA THR A 153 26.67 1.10 -12.23
C THR A 153 25.93 1.48 -10.96
N ALA A 154 24.60 1.43 -11.01
CA ALA A 154 23.74 1.48 -9.84
C ALA A 154 22.58 0.51 -9.99
N TYR A 155 22.17 -0.10 -8.89
CA TYR A 155 21.11 -1.10 -8.91
C TYR A 155 20.39 -1.17 -7.58
N LEU A 156 19.22 -1.78 -7.57
CA LEU A 156 18.35 -1.84 -6.40
C LEU A 156 17.80 -3.26 -6.25
N THR A 157 17.93 -3.81 -5.05
CA THR A 157 17.26 -5.05 -4.67
C THR A 157 16.11 -4.77 -3.73
N LEU A 158 15.04 -5.56 -3.84
CA LEU A 158 13.93 -5.57 -2.88
C LEU A 158 13.88 -6.93 -2.19
N ILE A 159 13.41 -6.91 -0.94
CA ILE A 159 13.16 -8.11 -0.14
C ILE A 159 11.81 -8.68 -0.54
N ASP A 160 11.79 -9.99 -0.78
CA ASP A 160 10.59 -10.77 -1.02
C ASP A 160 10.39 -11.70 0.19
N GLU A 161 9.48 -11.30 1.09
CA GLU A 161 9.26 -11.99 2.36
C GLU A 161 8.61 -13.36 2.20
N GLU A 162 7.84 -13.57 1.13
CA GLU A 162 7.17 -14.84 0.87
C GLU A 162 8.17 -15.91 0.42
N SER A 163 9.11 -15.54 -0.46
CA SER A 163 10.17 -16.44 -0.94
C SER A 163 11.40 -16.49 -0.03
N GLY A 164 11.56 -15.52 0.87
CA GLY A 164 12.70 -15.44 1.79
C GLY A 164 14.01 -15.06 1.09
N ASP A 165 13.94 -14.32 -0.01
CA ASP A 165 15.09 -13.89 -0.80
C ASP A 165 15.04 -12.38 -1.12
N THR A 166 16.04 -11.91 -1.86
CA THR A 166 16.05 -10.60 -2.48
C THR A 166 16.18 -10.74 -3.98
N TYR A 167 15.57 -9.83 -4.73
CA TYR A 167 15.64 -9.85 -6.19
C TYR A 167 16.02 -8.50 -6.74
N MET A 168 16.67 -8.51 -7.90
CA MET A 168 17.03 -7.30 -8.62
C MET A 168 15.76 -6.62 -9.16
N ARG A 169 15.45 -5.42 -8.65
CA ARG A 169 14.27 -4.67 -9.09
C ARG A 169 14.61 -3.68 -10.21
N VAL A 170 15.78 -3.04 -10.12
CA VAL A 170 16.24 -2.03 -11.08
C VAL A 170 17.74 -2.14 -11.25
N THR A 171 18.22 -1.98 -12.47
CA THR A 171 19.63 -1.80 -12.81
C THR A 171 19.82 -0.60 -13.75
N ASP A 172 20.95 0.09 -13.64
CA ASP A 172 21.40 1.15 -14.54
C ASP A 172 22.93 1.05 -14.71
N GLY A 173 23.41 1.02 -15.96
CA GLY A 173 24.84 0.90 -16.28
C GLY A 173 25.41 -0.54 -16.32
N MET A 174 24.58 -1.56 -16.06
CA MET A 174 24.98 -2.97 -16.15
C MET A 174 25.22 -3.41 -17.60
N VAL A 175 26.20 -4.29 -17.80
CA VAL A 175 26.57 -4.88 -19.09
C VAL A 175 25.93 -6.25 -19.28
N THR A 176 25.76 -7.02 -18.20
CA THR A 176 25.19 -8.38 -18.26
C THR A 176 23.67 -8.39 -17.99
N PRO A 177 22.83 -8.85 -18.93
CA PRO A 177 21.39 -8.98 -18.72
C PRO A 177 21.00 -9.94 -17.59
N GLU A 178 21.82 -10.96 -17.34
CA GLU A 178 21.61 -12.02 -16.36
C GLU A 178 21.66 -11.46 -14.94
N PHE A 179 22.54 -10.50 -14.67
CA PHE A 179 22.64 -9.82 -13.38
C PHE A 179 21.32 -9.13 -13.00
N GLY A 180 20.61 -8.59 -13.99
CA GLY A 180 19.29 -7.98 -13.82
C GLY A 180 18.17 -8.94 -13.40
N ARG A 181 18.38 -10.25 -13.47
CA ARG A 181 17.39 -11.29 -13.13
C ARG A 181 17.78 -12.11 -11.91
N LEU A 182 18.88 -11.75 -11.26
CA LEU A 182 19.43 -12.50 -10.14
C LEU A 182 18.52 -12.39 -8.91
N ARG A 183 18.34 -13.53 -8.23
CA ARG A 183 17.75 -13.63 -6.90
C ARG A 183 18.78 -14.19 -5.93
N LEU A 184 18.85 -13.60 -4.75
CA LEU A 184 19.88 -13.84 -3.76
C LEU A 184 19.25 -14.13 -2.40
N PRO A 185 19.68 -15.18 -1.67
CA PRO A 185 19.16 -15.46 -0.34
C PRO A 185 19.29 -14.26 0.60
N LEU A 186 18.39 -14.15 1.57
CA LEU A 186 18.51 -13.11 2.59
C LEU A 186 19.78 -13.30 3.44
N GLY A 187 20.36 -12.18 3.85
CA GLY A 187 21.45 -12.14 4.82
C GLY A 187 22.84 -12.54 4.29
N VAL A 188 23.01 -12.75 2.98
CA VAL A 188 24.31 -12.99 2.35
C VAL A 188 24.77 -11.80 1.50
N GLY A 189 26.08 -11.73 1.27
CA GLY A 189 26.76 -10.64 0.57
C GLY A 189 26.67 -9.30 1.29
N LEU A 190 27.16 -8.26 0.62
CA LEU A 190 27.06 -6.88 1.09
C LEU A 190 25.60 -6.45 1.32
N GLY A 191 24.70 -6.82 0.40
CA GLY A 191 23.28 -6.48 0.51
C GLY A 191 22.62 -7.05 1.77
N GLY A 192 22.93 -8.31 2.08
CA GLY A 192 22.46 -8.95 3.31
C GLY A 192 22.97 -8.27 4.56
N LEU A 193 24.23 -7.81 4.58
CA LEU A 193 24.80 -7.07 5.71
C LEU A 193 24.09 -5.71 5.90
N VAL A 194 23.88 -4.97 4.81
CA VAL A 194 23.18 -3.67 4.84
C VAL A 194 21.73 -3.85 5.31
N ALA A 195 21.04 -4.88 4.84
CA ALA A 195 19.66 -5.17 5.24
C ALA A 195 19.55 -5.53 6.72
N GLN A 196 20.46 -6.36 7.25
CA GLN A 196 20.46 -6.77 8.66
C GLN A 196 20.83 -5.65 9.62
N THR A 197 21.84 -4.85 9.27
CA THR A 197 22.31 -3.75 10.13
C THR A 197 21.47 -2.48 9.99
N ALA A 198 20.68 -2.39 8.92
CA ALA A 198 19.97 -1.19 8.53
C ALA A 198 20.89 0.04 8.43
N MET A 199 22.16 -0.16 8.07
CA MET A 199 23.17 0.90 7.95
C MET A 199 23.86 0.84 6.58
N PRO A 200 24.26 2.00 6.01
CA PRO A 200 25.13 2.04 4.84
C PRO A 200 26.43 1.28 5.04
N TYR A 201 26.91 0.65 3.98
CA TYR A 201 28.19 -0.06 3.98
C TYR A 201 28.89 0.04 2.64
N PHE A 202 30.21 0.19 2.65
CA PHE A 202 31.02 0.18 1.43
C PHE A 202 32.19 -0.78 1.51
N THR A 203 32.59 -1.28 0.35
CA THR A 203 33.84 -1.99 0.11
C THR A 203 34.52 -1.40 -1.12
N SER A 204 35.86 -1.35 -1.10
CA SER A 204 36.68 -0.99 -2.27
C SER A 204 37.11 -2.22 -3.09
N ASP A 205 36.94 -3.41 -2.54
CA ASP A 205 37.30 -4.69 -3.15
C ASP A 205 36.33 -5.76 -2.63
N TYR A 206 35.26 -6.01 -3.37
CA TYR A 206 34.18 -6.89 -2.95
C TYR A 206 34.67 -8.32 -2.72
N LEU A 207 35.36 -8.92 -3.70
CA LEU A 207 35.69 -10.34 -3.70
C LEU A 207 36.65 -10.74 -2.56
N HIS A 208 37.38 -9.79 -1.98
CA HIS A 208 38.31 -10.04 -0.88
C HIS A 208 37.81 -9.53 0.49
N ASP A 209 36.64 -8.90 0.56
CA ASP A 209 36.12 -8.32 1.81
C ASP A 209 35.44 -9.34 2.72
N ARG A 210 36.17 -9.79 3.74
CA ARG A 210 35.70 -10.80 4.71
C ARG A 210 34.65 -10.31 5.71
N ARG A 211 34.23 -9.04 5.65
CA ARG A 211 33.29 -8.46 6.62
C ARG A 211 31.84 -8.89 6.39
N PHE A 212 31.54 -9.49 5.24
CA PHE A 212 30.24 -10.10 4.94
C PHE A 212 30.40 -11.53 4.40
N ARG A 213 29.29 -12.27 4.37
CA ARG A 213 29.29 -13.67 3.94
C ARG A 213 29.20 -13.77 2.42
N HIS A 214 30.23 -14.31 1.80
CA HIS A 214 30.28 -14.62 0.37
C HIS A 214 29.48 -15.88 0.00
N THR A 215 29.02 -15.94 -1.25
CA THR A 215 28.47 -17.16 -1.86
C THR A 215 28.93 -17.21 -3.32
N ALA A 216 29.17 -18.41 -3.85
CA ALA A 216 29.63 -18.60 -5.22
C ALA A 216 28.72 -17.88 -6.24
N ALA A 217 27.39 -17.99 -6.07
CA ALA A 217 26.44 -17.34 -6.98
C ALA A 217 26.53 -15.81 -6.99
N ILE A 218 26.81 -15.18 -5.83
CA ILE A 218 26.98 -13.72 -5.77
C ILE A 218 28.35 -13.33 -6.33
N ASP A 219 29.39 -14.07 -5.96
CA ASP A 219 30.76 -13.78 -6.37
C ASP A 219 30.92 -13.93 -7.89
N ASP A 220 30.29 -14.95 -8.50
CA ASP A 220 30.27 -15.15 -9.94
C ASP A 220 29.54 -14.00 -10.66
N ALA A 221 28.41 -13.54 -10.11
CA ALA A 221 27.65 -12.43 -10.68
C ALA A 221 28.42 -11.10 -10.58
N VAL A 222 29.04 -10.84 -9.42
CA VAL A 222 29.88 -9.65 -9.17
C VAL A 222 31.12 -9.68 -10.06
N GLY A 223 31.79 -10.83 -10.15
CA GLY A 223 32.98 -11.03 -10.98
C GLY A 223 32.69 -10.94 -12.47
N GLY A 224 31.57 -11.49 -12.93
CA GLY A 224 31.12 -11.40 -14.32
C GLY A 224 30.84 -9.96 -14.77
N GLU A 225 30.33 -9.12 -13.88
CA GLU A 225 30.10 -7.69 -14.12
C GLU A 225 31.32 -6.81 -13.77
N GLN A 226 32.38 -7.44 -13.25
CA GLN A 226 33.64 -6.82 -12.79
C GLN A 226 33.44 -5.77 -11.70
N LEU A 227 32.43 -5.92 -10.83
CA LEU A 227 32.16 -4.95 -9.76
C LEU A 227 33.17 -5.12 -8.63
N ASN A 228 34.05 -4.12 -8.46
CA ASN A 228 35.11 -4.15 -7.43
C ASN A 228 34.72 -3.35 -6.20
N ALA A 229 34.49 -2.04 -6.36
CA ALA A 229 34.05 -1.20 -5.26
C ALA A 229 32.52 -1.12 -5.26
N ILE A 230 31.89 -1.38 -4.11
CA ILE A 230 30.43 -1.38 -3.97
C ILE A 230 30.03 -0.65 -2.70
N LEU A 231 29.11 0.30 -2.83
CA LEU A 231 28.38 0.94 -1.75
C LEU A 231 26.94 0.40 -1.74
N GLY A 232 26.45 -0.03 -0.58
CA GLY A 232 25.06 -0.38 -0.35
C GLY A 232 24.45 0.53 0.71
N VAL A 233 23.25 1.05 0.45
CA VAL A 233 22.47 1.87 1.38
C VAL A 233 21.06 1.28 1.57
N PRO A 234 20.55 1.21 2.81
CA PRO A 234 19.27 0.59 3.09
C PRO A 234 18.12 1.48 2.62
N LEU A 235 17.12 0.88 1.98
CA LEU A 235 15.84 1.52 1.66
C LEU A 235 14.86 1.21 2.77
N LYS A 236 14.46 2.22 3.54
CA LYS A 236 13.64 2.05 4.74
C LYS A 236 12.25 2.66 4.58
N LEU A 237 11.27 2.04 5.22
CA LEU A 237 9.95 2.58 5.48
C LEU A 237 9.67 2.46 6.98
N GLY A 238 9.77 3.58 7.70
CA GLY A 238 9.84 3.55 9.17
C GLY A 238 11.04 2.73 9.63
N ASP A 239 10.80 1.75 10.51
CA ASP A 239 11.84 0.86 11.05
C ASP A 239 12.10 -0.37 10.17
N ARG A 240 11.32 -0.58 9.10
CA ARG A 240 11.43 -1.74 8.21
C ARG A 240 12.34 -1.44 7.03
N VAL A 241 13.30 -2.33 6.76
CA VAL A 241 14.11 -2.31 5.52
C VAL A 241 13.31 -3.02 4.42
N LEU A 242 13.08 -2.33 3.31
CA LEU A 242 12.39 -2.86 2.12
C LEU A 242 13.36 -3.43 1.08
N GLY A 243 14.61 -3.01 1.12
CA GLY A 243 15.60 -3.35 0.11
C GLY A 243 16.90 -2.57 0.28
N VAL A 244 17.76 -2.65 -0.73
CA VAL A 244 19.08 -1.99 -0.73
C VAL A 244 19.31 -1.33 -2.08
N LEU A 245 19.73 -0.07 -2.07
CA LEU A 245 20.24 0.64 -3.24
C LEU A 245 21.76 0.53 -3.25
N PHE A 246 22.33 0.23 -4.42
CA PHE A 246 23.74 0.04 -4.62
C PHE A 246 24.28 1.01 -5.67
N ALA A 247 25.53 1.43 -5.46
CA ALA A 247 26.37 2.04 -6.46
C ALA A 247 27.69 1.28 -6.51
N ALA A 248 28.18 0.97 -7.72
CA ALA A 248 29.36 0.14 -7.89
C ALA A 248 30.26 0.63 -9.01
N ASN A 249 31.55 0.39 -8.84
CA ASN A 249 32.60 0.70 -9.79
C ASN A 249 33.36 -0.55 -10.18
N ARG A 250 33.72 -0.64 -11.46
CA ARG A 250 34.57 -1.69 -12.01
C ARG A 250 36.03 -1.46 -11.69
N GLN A 251 36.41 -0.20 -11.44
CA GLN A 251 37.72 0.14 -10.91
C GLN A 251 37.70 0.14 -9.38
N ALA A 252 38.79 -0.33 -8.77
CA ALA A 252 39.00 -0.21 -7.33
C ALA A 252 39.17 1.27 -6.96
N ARG A 253 38.13 1.86 -6.34
CA ARG A 253 38.15 3.23 -5.83
C ARG A 253 37.47 3.25 -4.46
N PRO A 254 38.04 3.90 -3.43
CA PRO A 254 37.34 4.12 -2.18
C PRO A 254 36.20 5.13 -2.37
N PHE A 255 35.01 4.83 -1.84
CA PHE A 255 33.97 5.83 -1.66
C PHE A 255 34.35 6.74 -0.49
N SER A 256 34.27 8.04 -0.70
CA SER A 256 34.54 9.06 0.30
C SER A 256 33.43 9.13 1.36
N PRO A 257 33.72 9.60 2.59
CA PRO A 257 32.70 9.75 3.63
C PRO A 257 31.49 10.62 3.21
N LYS A 258 31.68 11.59 2.30
CA LYS A 258 30.61 12.43 1.75
C LYS A 258 29.66 11.65 0.83
N GLU A 259 30.11 10.56 0.24
CA GLU A 259 29.32 9.68 -0.62
C GLU A 259 28.54 8.63 0.20
N VAL A 260 28.94 8.40 1.45
CA VAL A 260 28.30 7.45 2.38
C VAL A 260 27.27 8.14 3.29
N ASN A 261 27.48 9.41 3.65
CA ASN A 261 26.53 10.22 4.42
C ASN A 261 25.59 10.98 3.48
N PHE A 262 24.41 10.42 3.23
CA PHE A 262 23.28 11.19 2.72
C PHE A 262 22.65 11.97 3.88
N PRO A 263 22.50 13.31 3.80
CA PRO A 263 21.82 14.11 4.82
C PRO A 263 20.33 13.80 4.92
#